data_AF-A0A5C3KMJ0-F1
#
_entry.id   AF-A0A5C3KMJ0-F1
#
_cell.length_a   1.000
_cell.length_b   1.000
_cell.length_c   1.000
_cell.angle_alpha   90.00
_cell.angle_beta   90.00
_cell.angle_gamma   90.00
#
_symmetry.space_group_name_H-M   'P 1'
#
loop_
_entity.id
_entity.type
_entity.pdbx_description
1 polymer ?
#
loop_
_entity_poly.entity_id
_entity_poly.type
_entity_poly.pdbx_seq_one_letter_code
_entity_poly.pdbx_strand_id
1 'polypeptide(L)'
;MLYWLSVATALITAQSFKASAFPAYASLGGLSQRELDVIVPSLPAVYPPPPPPPPSYTGTKLVHDPDHPWQPQKPGDLRGPCPGLNTLASHGYLPRDGVATPEQLIIAAQEGLNMNNRLARFATYSTFLLDGNIVTNLVSIGGKSNRTGVDPPFPAIVGGMSNHGTFEGDTSMTRADAYFGDNSNFDQERFNQFRNFSYHYGDGYYNLTVAAELRYHLIQQSIATNPEFSMMGFRHLTAYGEATFPATMFVDGRTTGSEEGQLDMDTAESFFKHSRFPVMFHRSNKPRGIEPALDLLAVHPMLPGRNVAGVNSFVADLSMGSTIEYCNMYTQLVNETIRGLYPNPTGVLKRNLKINLRYFYQSLEYDYCIEVFPYGMH
;
A
#
# COMPACT_ATOMS: atom_id res chain seq x y z
N MET A 1 65.53 -63.17 -2.93
CA MET A 1 65.22 -62.15 -1.90
C MET A 1 65.39 -60.79 -2.56
N LEU A 2 64.45 -59.87 -2.67
CA LEU A 2 63.05 -59.74 -2.25
C LEU A 2 62.41 -58.70 -3.20
N TYR A 3 61.26 -59.07 -3.76
CA TYR A 3 60.02 -58.29 -3.97
C TYR A 3 59.97 -56.92 -4.69
N TRP A 4 59.03 -56.93 -5.64
CA TRP A 4 58.32 -55.85 -6.33
C TRP A 4 57.64 -54.84 -5.40
N LEU A 5 57.53 -53.58 -5.84
CA LEU A 5 56.35 -52.73 -5.61
C LEU A 5 56.34 -51.54 -6.58
N SER A 6 55.47 -51.65 -7.58
CA SER A 6 55.02 -50.60 -8.48
C SER A 6 54.02 -49.69 -7.72
N VAL A 7 54.31 -48.39 -7.65
CA VAL A 7 53.36 -47.38 -7.14
C VAL A 7 52.83 -46.60 -8.32
N ALA A 8 51.57 -46.86 -8.68
CA ALA A 8 50.81 -46.07 -9.63
C ALA A 8 50.23 -44.84 -8.91
N THR A 9 50.67 -43.65 -9.28
CA THR A 9 50.10 -42.39 -8.80
C THR A 9 48.84 -42.07 -9.60
N ALA A 10 47.68 -42.29 -8.98
CA ALA A 10 46.40 -41.83 -9.53
C ALA A 10 46.27 -40.31 -9.34
N LEU A 11 46.33 -39.54 -10.43
CA LEU A 11 45.90 -38.15 -10.43
C LEU A 11 44.38 -38.10 -10.32
N ILE A 12 43.86 -37.76 -9.14
CA ILE A 12 42.47 -37.38 -8.96
C ILE A 12 42.35 -35.93 -9.41
N THR A 13 41.84 -35.71 -10.63
CA THR A 13 41.38 -34.39 -11.06
C THR A 13 40.14 -34.02 -10.24
N ALA A 14 40.32 -33.19 -9.22
CA ALA A 14 39.20 -32.53 -8.54
C ALA A 14 38.57 -31.54 -9.53
N GLN A 15 37.49 -31.95 -10.19
CA GLN A 15 36.57 -31.01 -10.84
C GLN A 15 35.92 -30.17 -9.73
N SER A 16 36.46 -28.98 -9.50
CA SER A 16 35.76 -27.95 -8.75
C SER A 16 34.51 -27.56 -9.53
N PHE A 17 33.36 -28.14 -9.16
CA PHE A 17 32.07 -27.57 -9.52
C PHE A 17 32.04 -26.17 -8.91
N LYS A 18 32.27 -25.14 -9.72
CA LYS A 18 31.92 -23.77 -9.35
C LYS A 18 30.41 -23.72 -9.28
N ALA A 19 29.85 -24.05 -8.12
CA ALA A 19 28.51 -23.61 -7.78
C ALA A 19 28.57 -22.09 -7.72
N SER A 20 28.15 -21.43 -8.79
CA SER A 20 27.89 -19.98 -8.76
C SER A 20 26.74 -19.77 -7.78
N ALA A 21 27.06 -19.55 -6.51
CA ALA A 21 26.09 -19.15 -5.53
C ALA A 21 25.54 -17.79 -5.96
N PHE A 22 24.27 -17.77 -6.36
CA PHE A 22 23.61 -16.51 -6.70
C PHE A 22 23.61 -15.62 -5.45
N PRO A 23 24.05 -14.36 -5.54
CA PRO A 23 24.02 -13.47 -4.39
C PRO A 23 22.58 -13.37 -3.88
N ALA A 24 22.39 -13.51 -2.57
CA ALA A 24 21.07 -13.50 -1.92
C ALA A 24 20.28 -12.19 -2.06
N TYR A 25 20.78 -11.22 -2.84
CA TYR A 25 20.21 -9.88 -3.02
C TYR A 25 20.28 -9.39 -4.48
N ALA A 26 20.71 -10.22 -5.43
CA ALA A 26 20.66 -9.86 -6.85
C ALA A 26 19.23 -10.07 -7.38
N SER A 27 18.72 -9.13 -8.19
CA SER A 27 17.42 -9.28 -8.85
C SER A 27 17.36 -10.60 -9.63
N LEU A 28 16.19 -11.25 -9.62
CA LEU A 28 15.94 -12.39 -10.51
C LEU A 28 15.72 -11.97 -11.97
N GLY A 29 15.66 -10.67 -12.27
CA GLY A 29 15.54 -10.15 -13.62
C GLY A 29 16.73 -10.55 -14.50
N GLY A 30 16.44 -10.97 -15.74
CA GLY A 30 17.45 -11.34 -16.74
C GLY A 30 17.94 -12.79 -16.66
N LEU A 31 17.47 -13.57 -15.68
CA LEU A 31 17.75 -15.00 -15.60
C LEU A 31 16.94 -15.82 -16.60
N SER A 32 17.52 -16.93 -17.07
CA SER A 32 16.78 -17.90 -17.87
C SER A 32 15.71 -18.60 -17.03
N GLN A 33 14.64 -19.08 -17.66
CA GLN A 33 13.58 -19.82 -16.96
C GLN A 33 14.13 -20.99 -16.14
N ARG A 34 15.15 -21.70 -16.67
CA ARG A 34 15.79 -22.81 -15.98
C ARG A 34 16.51 -22.38 -14.69
N GLU A 35 17.14 -21.21 -14.68
CA GLU A 35 17.80 -20.67 -13.49
C GLU A 35 16.77 -20.21 -12.45
N LEU A 36 15.69 -19.56 -12.91
CA LEU A 36 14.58 -19.17 -12.05
C LEU A 36 13.91 -20.37 -11.39
N ASP A 37 13.68 -21.44 -12.13
CA ASP A 37 13.08 -22.68 -11.62
C ASP A 37 13.95 -23.35 -10.55
N VAL A 38 15.26 -23.08 -10.52
CA VAL A 38 16.19 -23.57 -9.48
C VAL A 38 16.26 -22.62 -8.29
N ILE A 39 16.31 -21.30 -8.53
CA ILE A 39 16.54 -20.30 -7.48
C ILE A 39 15.27 -19.99 -6.69
N VAL A 40 14.13 -19.81 -7.35
CA VAL A 40 12.87 -19.40 -6.70
C VAL A 40 12.44 -20.37 -5.59
N PRO A 41 12.55 -21.72 -5.74
CA PRO A 41 12.24 -22.66 -4.66
C PRO A 41 13.20 -22.59 -3.47
N SER A 42 14.40 -22.05 -3.64
CA SER A 42 15.42 -21.91 -2.58
C SER A 42 15.27 -20.63 -1.76
N LEU A 43 14.43 -19.69 -2.21
CA LEU A 43 14.09 -18.50 -1.46
C LEU A 43 13.32 -18.88 -0.18
N PRO A 44 13.38 -18.07 0.89
CA PRO A 44 12.61 -18.28 2.11
C PRO A 44 11.13 -17.98 1.85
N ALA A 45 10.51 -18.83 1.03
CA ALA A 45 9.19 -18.61 0.50
C ALA A 45 8.14 -18.94 1.56
N VAL A 46 7.18 -18.04 1.73
CA VAL A 46 6.10 -18.18 2.69
C VAL A 46 4.86 -18.65 1.96
N TYR A 47 4.18 -19.67 2.49
CA TYR A 47 2.83 -19.99 2.06
C TYR A 47 1.88 -18.93 2.65
N PRO A 48 1.15 -18.14 1.85
CA PRO A 48 0.36 -17.04 2.38
C PRO A 48 -0.68 -17.54 3.39
N PRO A 49 -0.68 -17.02 4.63
CA PRO A 49 -1.68 -17.38 5.62
C PRO A 49 -3.05 -16.76 5.27
N PRO A 50 -4.16 -17.34 5.75
CA PRO A 50 -5.47 -16.73 5.60
C PRO A 50 -5.52 -15.35 6.27
N PRO A 51 -6.31 -14.40 5.73
CA PRO A 51 -6.44 -13.09 6.33
C PRO A 51 -7.04 -13.15 7.74
N PRO A 52 -6.58 -12.28 8.65
CA PRO A 52 -7.16 -12.18 9.99
C PRO A 52 -8.65 -11.84 9.98
N PRO A 53 -9.45 -12.40 10.90
CA PRO A 53 -10.85 -12.03 11.06
C PRO A 53 -11.00 -10.61 11.65
N PRO A 54 -12.22 -10.05 11.67
CA PRO A 54 -12.52 -8.85 12.45
C PRO A 54 -12.17 -9.03 13.94
N PRO A 55 -11.75 -7.97 14.65
CA PRO A 55 -11.49 -8.04 16.08
C PRO A 55 -12.79 -8.30 16.85
N SER A 56 -12.69 -9.04 17.96
CA SER A 56 -13.84 -9.35 18.82
C SER A 56 -14.41 -8.11 19.52
N TYR A 57 -13.57 -7.12 19.78
CA TYR A 57 -13.97 -5.82 20.32
C TYR A 57 -13.76 -4.72 19.27
N THR A 58 -14.84 -4.06 18.89
CA THR A 58 -14.89 -3.01 17.86
C THR A 58 -15.26 -1.64 18.42
N GLY A 59 -15.35 -1.51 19.75
CA GLY A 59 -15.59 -0.25 20.43
C GLY A 59 -14.34 0.64 20.52
N THR A 60 -14.54 1.81 21.12
CA THR A 60 -13.46 2.76 21.40
C THR A 60 -12.55 2.22 22.52
N LYS A 61 -11.24 2.36 22.35
CA LYS A 61 -10.25 2.03 23.38
C LYS A 61 -9.04 2.94 23.22
N LEU A 62 -8.30 3.15 24.31
CA LEU A 62 -7.02 3.83 24.29
C LEU A 62 -6.06 3.05 23.38
N VAL A 63 -5.43 3.73 22.42
CA VAL A 63 -4.44 3.14 21.50
C VAL A 63 -3.08 3.83 21.56
N HIS A 64 -3.01 4.99 22.20
CA HIS A 64 -1.76 5.54 22.69
C HIS A 64 -1.56 5.10 24.14
N ASP A 65 -1.25 3.82 24.31
CA ASP A 65 -1.10 3.14 25.60
C ASP A 65 0.38 2.79 25.91
N PRO A 66 0.70 2.29 27.13
CA PRO A 66 2.07 1.90 27.48
C PRO A 66 2.67 0.76 26.64
N ASP A 67 1.85 -0.07 26.01
CA ASP A 67 2.31 -1.17 25.14
C ASP A 67 2.63 -0.65 23.72
N HIS A 68 2.03 0.48 23.33
CA HIS A 68 2.20 1.14 22.03
C HIS A 68 2.73 2.58 22.15
N PRO A 69 3.88 2.82 22.83
CA PRO A 69 4.43 4.16 22.97
C PRO A 69 4.95 4.67 21.62
N TRP A 70 4.81 5.97 21.38
CA TRP A 70 5.47 6.61 20.24
C TRP A 70 6.99 6.55 20.39
N GLN A 71 7.70 6.25 19.30
CA GLN A 71 9.15 6.38 19.21
C GLN A 71 9.54 7.12 17.93
N PRO A 72 10.56 7.99 17.98
CA PRO A 72 11.07 8.64 16.78
C PRO A 72 11.61 7.61 15.80
N GLN A 73 11.48 7.92 14.51
CA GLN A 73 12.02 7.11 13.42
C GLN A 73 13.55 7.01 13.54
N LYS A 74 14.09 5.79 13.48
CA LYS A 74 15.53 5.54 13.50
C LYS A 74 16.11 5.56 12.08
N PRO A 75 17.43 5.76 11.92
CA PRO A 75 18.08 5.58 10.62
C PRO A 75 17.77 4.20 10.03
N GLY A 76 17.23 4.18 8.81
CA GLY A 76 16.85 2.96 8.10
C GLY A 76 15.40 2.50 8.30
N ASP A 77 14.67 3.01 9.30
CA ASP A 77 13.23 2.78 9.41
C ASP A 77 12.52 3.40 8.21
N LEU A 78 11.53 2.70 7.64
CA LEU A 78 10.79 3.16 6.46
C LEU A 78 9.44 3.75 6.85
N ARG A 79 9.13 4.90 6.26
CA ARG A 79 7.82 5.56 6.27
C ARG A 79 7.50 5.96 4.83
N GLY A 80 6.22 6.13 4.53
CA GLY A 80 5.76 6.40 3.17
C GLY A 80 4.57 7.35 3.11
N PRO A 81 3.77 7.26 2.03
CA PRO A 81 2.71 8.22 1.78
C PRO A 81 1.50 8.08 2.74
N CYS A 82 1.34 6.93 3.41
CA CYS A 82 0.20 6.66 4.27
C CYS A 82 0.44 7.12 5.74
N PRO A 83 -0.20 8.22 6.21
CA PRO A 83 -0.03 8.69 7.59
C PRO A 83 -0.53 7.71 8.64
N GLY A 84 -1.56 6.91 8.31
CA GLY A 84 -2.10 5.89 9.21
C GLY A 84 -1.07 4.79 9.51
N LEU A 85 -0.51 4.16 8.46
CA LEU A 85 0.51 3.11 8.62
C LEU A 85 1.80 3.66 9.23
N ASN A 86 2.20 4.89 8.87
CA ASN A 86 3.34 5.55 9.48
C ASN A 86 3.15 5.71 11.00
N THR A 87 1.95 6.09 11.43
CA THR A 87 1.60 6.23 12.85
C THR A 87 1.62 4.87 13.55
N LEU A 88 1.00 3.85 12.94
CA LEU A 88 0.97 2.49 13.48
C LEU A 88 2.39 1.91 13.65
N ALA A 89 3.28 2.11 12.69
CA ALA A 89 4.69 1.71 12.82
C ALA A 89 5.44 2.51 13.90
N SER A 90 5.18 3.82 14.00
CA SER A 90 5.83 4.67 15.02
C SER A 90 5.30 4.42 16.44
N HIS A 91 4.19 3.72 16.58
CA HIS A 91 3.63 3.24 17.85
C HIS A 91 3.87 1.75 18.11
N GLY A 92 4.44 1.00 17.17
CA GLY A 92 4.76 -0.41 17.35
C GLY A 92 3.59 -1.38 17.12
N TYR A 93 2.45 -0.90 16.60
CA TYR A 93 1.40 -1.78 16.06
C TYR A 93 1.88 -2.53 14.81
N LEU A 94 2.79 -1.91 14.06
CA LEU A 94 3.57 -2.54 13.01
C LEU A 94 5.05 -2.62 13.43
N PRO A 95 5.85 -3.50 12.79
CA PRO A 95 7.30 -3.40 12.87
C PRO A 95 7.77 -1.96 12.64
N ARG A 96 8.48 -1.40 13.62
CA ARG A 96 8.88 0.02 13.62
C ARG A 96 9.78 0.38 12.45
N ASP A 97 10.45 -0.63 11.90
CA ASP A 97 11.35 -0.56 10.77
C ASP A 97 10.61 -0.36 9.42
N GLY A 98 9.28 -0.47 9.41
CA GLY A 98 8.41 -0.19 8.27
C GLY A 98 8.28 -1.33 7.26
N VAL A 99 8.66 -2.57 7.61
CA VAL A 99 8.47 -3.75 6.76
C VAL A 99 7.57 -4.75 7.46
N ALA A 100 6.45 -5.08 6.83
CA ALA A 100 5.38 -5.86 7.47
C ALA A 100 4.82 -6.95 6.55
N THR A 101 4.18 -7.94 7.16
CA THR A 101 3.35 -8.93 6.45
C THR A 101 1.94 -8.37 6.21
N PRO A 102 1.17 -8.92 5.25
CA PRO A 102 -0.25 -8.59 5.09
C PRO A 102 -1.07 -8.78 6.37
N GLU A 103 -0.82 -9.84 7.13
CA GLU A 103 -1.47 -10.09 8.41
C GLU A 103 -1.21 -8.96 9.42
N GLN A 104 0.04 -8.53 9.56
CA GLN A 104 0.41 -7.42 10.45
C GLN A 104 -0.29 -6.11 10.04
N LEU A 105 -0.36 -5.82 8.74
CA LEU A 105 -1.06 -4.64 8.22
C LEU A 105 -2.56 -4.66 8.56
N ILE A 106 -3.23 -5.80 8.34
CA ILE A 106 -4.66 -5.97 8.63
C ILE A 106 -4.93 -5.85 10.13
N ILE A 107 -4.12 -6.50 10.97
CA ILE A 107 -4.27 -6.42 12.43
C ILE A 107 -4.03 -4.99 12.90
N ALA A 108 -2.94 -4.34 12.49
CA ALA A 108 -2.61 -2.99 12.95
C ALA A 108 -3.66 -1.95 12.57
N ALA A 109 -4.18 -2.00 11.33
CA ALA A 109 -5.22 -1.08 10.88
C ALA A 109 -6.53 -1.24 11.67
N GLN A 110 -6.91 -2.49 11.98
CA GLN A 110 -8.09 -2.77 12.82
C GLN A 110 -7.85 -2.39 14.28
N GLU A 111 -6.71 -2.76 14.85
CA GLU A 111 -6.44 -2.58 16.27
C GLU A 111 -6.17 -1.13 16.65
N GLY A 112 -5.35 -0.41 15.88
CA GLY A 112 -4.95 0.96 16.20
C GLY A 112 -5.89 2.04 15.65
N LEU A 113 -6.58 1.81 14.53
CA LEU A 113 -7.42 2.82 13.88
C LEU A 113 -8.90 2.41 13.77
N ASN A 114 -9.26 1.19 14.15
CA ASN A 114 -10.60 0.63 13.95
C ASN A 114 -11.05 0.69 12.48
N MET A 115 -10.12 0.48 11.54
CA MET A 115 -10.47 0.26 10.14
C MET A 115 -11.29 -1.02 10.03
N ASN A 116 -12.39 -1.01 9.28
CA ASN A 116 -13.19 -2.22 9.13
C ASN A 116 -12.40 -3.33 8.40
N ASN A 117 -12.69 -4.60 8.72
CA ASN A 117 -11.92 -5.74 8.21
C ASN A 117 -11.90 -5.80 6.68
N ARG A 118 -13.01 -5.45 6.04
CA ARG A 118 -13.17 -5.43 4.59
C ARG A 118 -12.16 -4.48 3.95
N LEU A 119 -12.16 -3.22 4.39
CA LEU A 119 -11.25 -2.19 3.90
C LEU A 119 -9.80 -2.52 4.24
N ALA A 120 -9.52 -3.02 5.45
CA ALA A 120 -8.17 -3.41 5.86
C ALA A 120 -7.61 -4.50 4.93
N ARG A 121 -8.40 -5.53 4.61
CA ARG A 121 -8.03 -6.59 3.67
C ARG A 121 -7.87 -6.05 2.24
N PHE A 122 -8.83 -5.24 1.78
CA PHE A 122 -8.81 -4.66 0.45
C PHE A 122 -7.55 -3.81 0.21
N ALA A 123 -7.28 -2.85 1.10
CA ALA A 123 -6.11 -1.98 1.02
C ALA A 123 -4.80 -2.76 1.15
N THR A 124 -4.76 -3.75 2.04
CA THR A 124 -3.57 -4.57 2.25
C THR A 124 -3.23 -5.42 1.03
N TYR A 125 -4.19 -6.19 0.50
CA TYR A 125 -3.89 -7.11 -0.60
C TYR A 125 -3.73 -6.39 -1.94
N SER A 126 -4.43 -5.28 -2.18
CA SER A 126 -4.14 -4.43 -3.35
C SER A 126 -2.71 -3.91 -3.30
N THR A 127 -2.29 -3.30 -2.18
CA THR A 127 -0.90 -2.86 -1.97
C THR A 127 0.08 -4.02 -2.11
N PHE A 128 -0.18 -5.14 -1.45
CA PHE A 128 0.75 -6.28 -1.43
C PHE A 128 0.93 -6.89 -2.82
N LEU A 129 -0.14 -7.00 -3.61
CA LEU A 129 -0.08 -7.51 -4.99
C LEU A 129 0.69 -6.57 -5.93
N LEU A 130 0.63 -5.26 -5.71
CA LEU A 130 1.28 -4.28 -6.56
C LEU A 130 2.74 -4.01 -6.16
N ASP A 131 3.01 -3.89 -4.86
CA ASP A 131 4.26 -3.33 -4.33
C ASP A 131 5.00 -4.25 -3.35
N GLY A 132 4.38 -5.36 -2.94
CA GLY A 132 4.94 -6.33 -2.02
C GLY A 132 5.73 -7.45 -2.68
N ASN A 133 6.57 -8.13 -1.89
CA ASN A 133 7.25 -9.33 -2.34
C ASN A 133 6.37 -10.56 -2.08
N ILE A 134 5.76 -11.06 -3.15
CA ILE A 134 4.81 -12.18 -3.12
C ILE A 134 5.43 -13.51 -2.67
N VAL A 135 6.76 -13.64 -2.77
CA VAL A 135 7.48 -14.86 -2.37
C VAL A 135 7.74 -14.86 -0.86
N THR A 136 8.26 -13.76 -0.32
CA THR A 136 8.67 -13.66 1.09
C THR A 136 7.54 -13.22 2.02
N ASN A 137 6.39 -12.79 1.49
CA ASN A 137 5.24 -12.30 2.25
C ASN A 137 5.53 -11.01 3.04
N LEU A 138 6.34 -10.12 2.45
CA LEU A 138 6.74 -8.85 3.06
C LEU A 138 6.50 -7.67 2.11
N VAL A 139 6.10 -6.54 2.67
CA VAL A 139 5.96 -5.26 1.97
C VAL A 139 6.51 -4.12 2.83
N SER A 140 7.11 -3.14 2.16
CA SER A 140 7.55 -1.88 2.79
C SER A 140 6.40 -0.88 2.79
N ILE A 141 6.13 -0.23 3.93
CA ILE A 141 5.17 0.88 4.02
C ILE A 141 5.73 2.20 3.47
N GLY A 142 7.00 2.21 3.05
CA GLY A 142 7.67 3.32 2.37
C GLY A 142 8.24 2.86 1.03
N GLY A 143 9.44 3.32 0.70
CA GLY A 143 10.12 2.94 -0.55
C GLY A 143 10.70 1.53 -0.57
N LYS A 144 11.28 1.18 -1.72
CA LYS A 144 11.88 -0.12 -2.01
C LYS A 144 12.95 -0.46 -0.98
N SER A 145 12.99 -1.71 -0.55
CA SER A 145 13.89 -2.17 0.52
C SER A 145 14.37 -3.59 0.27
N ASN A 146 15.65 -3.85 0.46
CA ASN A 146 16.19 -5.21 0.42
C ASN A 146 15.64 -6.11 1.55
N ARG A 147 15.01 -5.52 2.58
CA ARG A 147 14.39 -6.25 3.69
C ARG A 147 13.11 -6.99 3.29
N THR A 148 12.52 -6.67 2.13
CA THR A 148 11.44 -7.50 1.55
C THR A 148 11.98 -8.73 0.82
N GLY A 149 13.30 -8.91 0.71
CA GLY A 149 13.94 -10.05 0.08
C GLY A 149 14.24 -9.86 -1.40
N VAL A 150 14.66 -10.95 -2.05
CA VAL A 150 15.02 -10.95 -3.48
C VAL A 150 13.81 -10.66 -4.35
N ASP A 151 13.96 -9.72 -5.28
CA ASP A 151 12.89 -9.36 -6.20
C ASP A 151 12.52 -10.53 -7.14
N PRO A 152 11.22 -10.74 -7.41
CA PRO A 152 10.77 -11.56 -8.53
C PRO A 152 11.27 -11.01 -9.88
N PRO A 153 11.22 -11.80 -10.96
CA PRO A 153 11.64 -11.35 -12.28
C PRO A 153 10.88 -10.10 -12.74
N PHE A 154 11.58 -9.22 -13.48
CA PHE A 154 10.96 -8.12 -14.22
C PHE A 154 9.79 -8.64 -15.07
N PRO A 155 8.66 -7.92 -15.18
CA PRO A 155 8.41 -6.52 -14.80
C PRO A 155 7.94 -6.26 -13.36
N ALA A 156 7.97 -7.24 -12.47
CA ALA A 156 7.59 -7.00 -11.08
C ALA A 156 8.53 -5.99 -10.39
N ILE A 157 7.94 -5.04 -9.66
CA ILE A 157 8.68 -3.88 -9.13
C ILE A 157 9.11 -4.10 -7.68
N VAL A 158 8.20 -4.62 -6.83
CA VAL A 158 8.39 -4.75 -5.38
C VAL A 158 8.95 -3.44 -4.80
N GLY A 159 8.24 -2.35 -5.10
CA GLY A 159 8.72 -0.99 -4.87
C GLY A 159 8.40 -0.45 -3.47
N GLY A 160 7.61 -1.16 -2.67
CA GLY A 160 6.99 -0.60 -1.48
C GLY A 160 5.95 0.48 -1.82
N MET A 161 5.23 0.95 -0.81
CA MET A 161 4.12 1.89 -0.97
C MET A 161 4.50 3.27 -1.52
N SER A 162 5.78 3.64 -1.56
CA SER A 162 6.23 4.89 -2.20
C SER A 162 6.37 4.77 -3.73
N ASN A 163 6.17 3.57 -4.30
CA ASN A 163 6.23 3.38 -5.74
C ASN A 163 5.05 4.09 -6.41
N HIS A 164 5.36 5.03 -7.31
CA HIS A 164 4.36 5.82 -8.01
C HIS A 164 3.63 5.01 -9.08
N GLY A 165 2.32 5.26 -9.24
CA GLY A 165 1.51 4.72 -10.33
C GLY A 165 0.97 3.31 -10.09
N THR A 166 1.27 2.69 -8.95
CA THR A 166 0.65 1.44 -8.49
C THR A 166 -0.47 1.73 -7.50
N PHE A 167 -0.16 1.85 -6.21
CA PHE A 167 -1.10 2.29 -5.18
C PHE A 167 -1.00 3.81 -4.98
N GLU A 168 0.22 4.30 -4.79
CA GLU A 168 0.50 5.74 -4.68
C GLU A 168 0.21 6.42 -6.01
N GLY A 169 -0.33 7.63 -5.94
CA GLY A 169 -0.56 8.44 -7.12
C GLY A 169 -0.86 9.90 -6.79
N ASP A 170 -1.04 10.67 -7.85
CA ASP A 170 -1.17 12.12 -7.78
C ASP A 170 -2.35 12.60 -6.94
N THR A 171 -2.34 13.90 -6.61
CA THR A 171 -3.37 14.62 -5.85
C THR A 171 -3.44 14.23 -4.38
N SER A 172 -2.36 13.72 -3.80
CA SER A 172 -2.33 13.42 -2.36
C SER A 172 -2.54 14.69 -1.52
N MET A 173 -3.24 14.56 -0.38
CA MET A 173 -3.65 15.73 0.43
C MET A 173 -2.50 16.43 1.15
N THR A 174 -1.43 15.70 1.46
CA THR A 174 -0.28 16.21 2.24
C THR A 174 1.07 15.74 1.70
N ARG A 175 1.08 15.16 0.49
CA ARG A 175 2.27 14.70 -0.26
C ARG A 175 2.23 15.37 -1.64
N ALA A 176 3.39 15.65 -2.23
CA ALA A 176 3.43 16.18 -3.59
C ALA A 176 3.14 15.07 -4.62
N ASP A 177 2.85 15.46 -5.86
CA ASP A 177 2.78 14.51 -6.97
C ASP A 177 4.20 14.03 -7.31
N ALA A 178 4.35 12.78 -7.75
CA ALA A 178 5.67 12.20 -8.03
C ALA A 178 6.46 12.97 -9.09
N TYR A 179 5.75 13.61 -10.05
CA TYR A 179 6.34 14.51 -11.04
C TYR A 179 7.23 15.61 -10.42
N PHE A 180 6.91 16.08 -9.20
CA PHE A 180 7.68 17.10 -8.51
C PHE A 180 8.83 16.54 -7.63
N GLY A 181 9.01 15.21 -7.61
CA GLY A 181 10.18 14.53 -7.05
C GLY A 181 9.90 13.69 -5.80
N ASP A 182 9.12 14.19 -4.83
CA ASP A 182 8.87 13.51 -3.55
C ASP A 182 7.38 13.28 -3.30
N ASN A 183 6.91 12.08 -3.59
CA ASN A 183 5.52 11.67 -3.44
C ASN A 183 5.17 11.08 -2.07
N SER A 184 6.13 11.02 -1.14
CA SER A 184 6.00 10.18 0.06
C SER A 184 6.15 10.94 1.36
N ASN A 185 7.06 11.91 1.39
CA ASN A 185 7.28 12.70 2.60
C ASN A 185 6.20 13.76 2.78
N PHE A 186 5.99 14.17 4.04
CA PHE A 186 5.07 15.25 4.37
C PHE A 186 5.48 16.54 3.65
N ASP A 187 4.56 17.11 2.89
CA ASP A 187 4.72 18.38 2.20
C ASP A 187 4.01 19.49 2.97
N GLN A 188 4.79 20.47 3.45
CA GLN A 188 4.27 21.55 4.28
C GLN A 188 3.31 22.46 3.50
N GLU A 189 3.49 22.64 2.20
CA GLU A 189 2.64 23.51 1.39
C GLU A 189 1.26 22.88 1.13
N ARG A 190 1.21 21.57 0.84
CA ARG A 190 -0.03 20.80 0.79
C ARG A 190 -0.75 20.82 2.14
N PHE A 191 -0.02 20.71 3.26
CA PHE A 191 -0.65 20.82 4.58
C PHE A 191 -1.13 22.24 4.92
N ASN A 192 -0.46 23.28 4.43
CA ASN A 192 -0.96 24.66 4.52
C ASN A 192 -2.29 24.80 3.78
N GLN A 193 -2.42 24.21 2.58
CA GLN A 193 -3.69 24.15 1.84
C GLN A 193 -4.75 23.36 2.61
N PHE A 194 -4.40 22.22 3.20
CA PHE A 194 -5.29 21.44 4.07
C PHE A 194 -5.85 22.32 5.22
N ARG A 195 -4.98 23.01 5.96
CA ARG A 195 -5.38 23.94 7.03
C ARG A 195 -6.26 25.08 6.52
N ASN A 196 -5.92 25.65 5.37
CA ASN A 196 -6.67 26.75 4.78
C ASN A 196 -8.10 26.34 4.39
N PHE A 197 -8.25 25.18 3.77
CA PHE A 197 -9.56 24.63 3.43
C PHE A 197 -10.37 24.26 4.68
N SER A 198 -9.72 23.72 5.72
CA SER A 198 -10.36 23.51 7.02
C SER A 198 -10.88 24.82 7.63
N TYR A 199 -10.11 25.91 7.55
CA TYR A 199 -10.56 27.23 8.01
C TYR A 199 -11.78 27.73 7.21
N HIS A 200 -11.74 27.63 5.88
CA HIS A 200 -12.79 28.18 5.02
C HIS A 200 -14.08 27.37 4.98
N TYR A 201 -14.00 26.04 5.05
CA TYR A 201 -15.14 25.15 4.82
C TYR A 201 -15.53 24.31 6.04
N GLY A 202 -14.74 24.35 7.13
CA GLY A 202 -14.94 23.50 8.30
C GLY A 202 -14.78 24.21 9.64
N ASP A 203 -14.83 25.55 9.66
CA ASP A 203 -14.67 26.36 10.90
C ASP A 203 -13.37 26.02 11.66
N GLY A 204 -12.30 25.76 10.92
CA GLY A 204 -10.99 25.38 11.45
C GLY A 204 -10.78 23.88 11.67
N TYR A 205 -11.81 23.05 11.50
CA TYR A 205 -11.73 21.59 11.55
C TYR A 205 -11.66 20.99 10.15
N TYR A 206 -11.08 19.80 10.02
CA TYR A 206 -11.26 18.97 8.83
C TYR A 206 -12.45 18.03 9.03
N ASN A 207 -13.39 18.06 8.11
CA ASN A 207 -14.57 17.19 8.08
C ASN A 207 -14.88 16.81 6.62
N LEU A 208 -15.98 16.10 6.37
CA LEU A 208 -16.32 15.60 5.04
C LEU A 208 -16.64 16.73 4.02
N THR A 209 -17.13 17.90 4.48
CA THR A 209 -17.31 19.07 3.62
C THR A 209 -15.95 19.59 3.14
N VAL A 210 -15.01 19.77 4.06
CA VAL A 210 -13.63 20.16 3.73
C VAL A 210 -12.97 19.14 2.81
N ALA A 211 -13.20 17.85 3.06
CA ALA A 211 -12.64 16.76 2.25
C ALA A 211 -13.07 16.85 0.78
N ALA A 212 -14.34 17.15 0.51
CA ALA A 212 -14.86 17.30 -0.85
C ALA A 212 -14.24 18.51 -1.57
N GLU A 213 -14.20 19.66 -0.92
CA GLU A 213 -13.64 20.91 -1.46
C GLU A 213 -12.14 20.79 -1.72
N LEU A 214 -11.38 20.28 -0.75
CA LEU A 214 -9.94 20.11 -0.88
C LEU A 214 -9.59 19.07 -1.95
N ARG A 215 -10.29 17.93 -1.99
CA ARG A 215 -10.08 16.91 -3.03
C ARG A 215 -10.24 17.50 -4.42
N TYR A 216 -11.32 18.23 -4.66
CA TYR A 216 -11.56 18.87 -5.96
C TYR A 216 -10.47 19.90 -6.29
N HIS A 217 -10.11 20.76 -5.35
CA HIS A 217 -9.03 21.73 -5.51
C HIS A 217 -7.69 21.08 -5.89
N LEU A 218 -7.29 20.02 -5.20
CA LEU A 218 -6.03 19.34 -5.48
C LEU A 218 -6.02 18.68 -6.87
N ILE A 219 -7.16 18.15 -7.33
CA ILE A 219 -7.30 17.65 -8.71
C ILE A 219 -7.08 18.78 -9.71
N GLN A 220 -7.75 19.93 -9.53
CA GLN A 220 -7.57 21.08 -10.43
C GLN A 220 -6.12 21.58 -10.42
N GLN A 221 -5.49 21.61 -9.24
CA GLN A 221 -4.09 21.98 -9.11
C GLN A 221 -3.17 21.03 -9.89
N SER A 222 -3.35 19.71 -9.78
CA SER A 222 -2.54 18.74 -10.52
C SER A 222 -2.79 18.83 -12.03
N ILE A 223 -4.05 19.02 -12.48
CA ILE A 223 -4.35 19.31 -13.90
C ILE A 223 -3.55 20.53 -14.39
N ALA A 224 -3.49 21.59 -13.60
CA ALA A 224 -2.88 22.85 -14.00
C ALA A 224 -1.35 22.88 -13.90
N THR A 225 -0.73 21.96 -13.16
CA THR A 225 0.70 22.05 -12.81
C THR A 225 1.52 20.79 -13.10
N ASN A 226 0.89 19.62 -13.12
CA ASN A 226 1.55 18.35 -13.39
C ASN A 226 1.22 17.88 -14.82
N PRO A 227 2.16 17.97 -15.79
CA PRO A 227 1.91 17.56 -17.17
C PRO A 227 1.71 16.04 -17.34
N GLU A 228 2.09 15.25 -16.33
CA GLU A 228 1.93 13.78 -16.29
C GLU A 228 0.78 13.35 -15.37
N PHE A 229 -0.04 14.30 -14.89
CA PHE A 229 -1.12 14.06 -13.94
C PHE A 229 -1.98 12.86 -14.35
N SER A 230 -2.14 11.89 -13.45
CA SER A 230 -3.05 10.76 -13.62
C SER A 230 -3.87 10.46 -12.36
N MET A 231 -5.18 10.31 -12.55
CA MET A 231 -6.11 9.82 -11.54
C MET A 231 -7.13 8.88 -12.20
N MET A 232 -6.67 7.70 -12.61
CA MET A 232 -7.48 6.68 -13.29
C MET A 232 -7.62 5.42 -12.44
N GLY A 233 -8.65 4.61 -12.74
CA GLY A 233 -8.82 3.27 -12.18
C GLY A 233 -8.73 3.23 -10.65
N PHE A 234 -7.78 2.45 -10.14
CA PHE A 234 -7.58 2.27 -8.70
C PHE A 234 -7.25 3.57 -7.96
N ARG A 235 -6.45 4.47 -8.56
CA ARG A 235 -6.12 5.77 -7.93
C ARG A 235 -7.34 6.68 -7.81
N HIS A 236 -8.26 6.61 -8.78
CA HIS A 236 -9.52 7.35 -8.69
C HIS A 236 -10.32 6.93 -7.44
N LEU A 237 -10.43 5.62 -7.18
CA LEU A 237 -11.08 5.11 -5.96
C LEU A 237 -10.34 5.56 -4.69
N THR A 238 -9.03 5.31 -4.62
CA THR A 238 -8.27 5.54 -3.37
C THR A 238 -8.20 7.01 -3.01
N ALA A 239 -8.03 7.92 -3.99
CA ALA A 239 -7.97 9.35 -3.72
C ALA A 239 -9.24 9.89 -3.02
N TYR A 240 -10.44 9.44 -3.43
CA TYR A 240 -11.69 9.81 -2.74
C TYR A 240 -11.85 9.09 -1.39
N GLY A 241 -11.54 7.80 -1.31
CA GLY A 241 -11.60 7.04 -0.07
C GLY A 241 -10.70 7.62 1.03
N GLU A 242 -9.45 7.91 0.68
CA GLU A 242 -8.43 8.46 1.58
C GLU A 242 -8.80 9.83 2.15
N ALA A 243 -9.55 10.63 1.39
CA ALA A 243 -10.04 11.94 1.84
C ALA A 243 -11.01 11.82 3.03
N THR A 244 -11.63 10.66 3.22
CA THR A 244 -12.54 10.43 4.36
C THR A 244 -11.82 10.05 5.65
N PHE A 245 -10.64 9.43 5.57
CA PHE A 245 -9.95 8.83 6.72
C PHE A 245 -9.60 9.81 7.84
N PRO A 246 -9.18 11.07 7.59
CA PRO A 246 -8.89 11.99 8.68
C PRO A 246 -10.12 12.27 9.54
N ALA A 247 -11.28 12.48 8.92
CA ALA A 247 -12.54 12.71 9.63
C ALA A 247 -13.11 11.43 10.26
N THR A 248 -12.82 10.24 9.72
CA THR A 248 -13.42 9.00 10.22
C THR A 248 -12.54 8.23 11.21
N MET A 249 -11.22 8.33 11.12
CA MET A 249 -10.27 7.49 11.87
C MET A 249 -9.26 8.28 12.70
N PHE A 250 -9.02 9.56 12.42
CA PHE A 250 -8.04 10.38 13.17
C PHE A 250 -8.70 11.29 14.22
N VAL A 251 -10.03 11.30 14.31
CA VAL A 251 -10.77 11.94 15.40
C VAL A 251 -10.84 10.98 16.59
N ASP A 252 -10.63 11.48 17.81
CA ASP A 252 -10.70 10.67 19.02
C ASP A 252 -12.09 10.04 19.16
N GLY A 253 -12.16 8.72 19.32
CA GLY A 253 -13.40 7.95 19.31
C GLY A 253 -14.35 8.22 20.48
N ARG A 254 -13.94 9.05 21.46
CA ARG A 254 -14.82 9.52 22.54
C ARG A 254 -15.63 10.76 22.15
N THR A 255 -15.23 11.48 21.10
CA THR A 255 -16.00 12.60 20.57
C THR A 255 -17.35 12.10 20.03
N THR A 256 -18.42 12.87 20.27
CA THR A 256 -19.79 12.51 19.88
C THR A 256 -20.58 13.76 19.49
N GLY A 257 -21.75 13.58 18.90
CA GLY A 257 -22.64 14.70 18.55
C GLY A 257 -22.02 15.59 17.48
N SER A 258 -22.04 16.92 17.70
CA SER A 258 -21.53 17.91 16.74
C SER A 258 -20.02 17.86 16.54
N GLU A 259 -19.27 17.23 17.45
CA GLU A 259 -17.82 17.06 17.35
C GLU A 259 -17.42 15.75 16.63
N GLU A 260 -18.37 14.83 16.38
CA GLU A 260 -18.06 13.62 15.62
C GLU A 260 -17.62 14.00 14.20
N GLY A 261 -16.45 13.50 13.80
CA GLY A 261 -15.91 13.74 12.46
C GLY A 261 -15.29 15.12 12.26
N GLN A 262 -15.09 15.89 13.33
CA GLN A 262 -14.38 17.17 13.30
C GLN A 262 -12.94 16.97 13.76
N LEU A 263 -12.01 16.83 12.80
CA LEU A 263 -10.59 16.68 13.08
C LEU A 263 -9.94 18.06 13.30
N ASP A 264 -9.41 18.31 14.49
CA ASP A 264 -8.65 19.52 14.77
C ASP A 264 -7.26 19.49 14.09
N MET A 265 -6.69 20.67 13.86
CA MET A 265 -5.44 20.79 13.08
C MET A 265 -4.19 20.32 13.83
N ASP A 266 -4.20 20.30 15.16
CA ASP A 266 -3.07 19.82 15.95
C ASP A 266 -3.00 18.29 15.89
N THR A 267 -4.14 17.63 16.01
CA THR A 267 -4.27 16.20 15.76
C THR A 267 -3.93 15.87 14.31
N ALA A 268 -4.41 16.64 13.33
CA ALA A 268 -4.06 16.45 11.93
C ALA A 268 -2.53 16.53 11.71
N GLU A 269 -1.86 17.55 12.24
CA GLU A 269 -0.40 17.67 12.12
C GLU A 269 0.32 16.50 12.81
N SER A 270 -0.16 16.08 13.98
CA SER A 270 0.39 14.94 14.72
C SER A 270 0.39 13.66 13.87
N PHE A 271 -0.70 13.35 13.16
CA PHE A 271 -0.76 12.22 12.25
C PHE A 271 0.06 12.42 10.99
N PHE A 272 -0.17 13.50 10.26
CA PHE A 272 0.37 13.69 8.90
C PHE A 272 1.87 13.96 8.87
N LYS A 273 2.39 14.69 9.87
CA LYS A 273 3.78 15.12 9.95
C LYS A 273 4.60 14.28 10.92
N HIS A 274 4.03 13.97 12.09
CA HIS A 274 4.78 13.34 13.18
C HIS A 274 4.55 11.84 13.32
N SER A 275 3.63 11.27 12.54
CA SER A 275 3.27 9.85 12.62
C SER A 275 2.95 9.44 14.06
N ARG A 276 2.12 10.25 14.74
CA ARG A 276 1.93 10.16 16.18
C ARG A 276 0.46 10.29 16.54
N PHE A 277 -0.03 9.34 17.34
CA PHE A 277 -1.30 9.50 18.03
C PHE A 277 -1.21 10.63 19.05
N PRO A 278 -2.22 11.50 19.15
CA PRO A 278 -2.35 12.41 20.29
C PRO A 278 -2.24 11.67 21.63
N VAL A 279 -1.82 12.36 22.68
CA VAL A 279 -1.80 11.79 24.03
C VAL A 279 -3.22 11.39 24.44
N MET A 280 -3.36 10.21 25.03
CA MET A 280 -4.67 9.64 25.40
C MET A 280 -5.62 9.42 24.21
N PHE A 281 -5.12 9.32 22.99
CA PHE A 281 -5.94 9.08 21.80
C PHE A 281 -6.66 7.73 21.89
N HIS A 282 -7.98 7.76 21.72
CA HIS A 282 -8.79 6.56 21.57
C HIS A 282 -9.19 6.37 20.12
N ARG A 283 -9.05 5.15 19.60
CA ARG A 283 -9.53 4.83 18.25
C ARG A 283 -11.04 5.01 18.13
N SER A 284 -11.54 5.15 16.90
CA SER A 284 -12.98 5.26 16.58
C SER A 284 -13.84 4.27 17.37
N ASN A 285 -15.06 4.66 17.73
CA ASN A 285 -15.99 3.85 18.51
C ASN A 285 -16.68 2.71 17.73
N LYS A 286 -16.49 2.67 16.41
CA LYS A 286 -16.99 1.62 15.52
C LYS A 286 -16.04 1.43 14.34
N PRO A 287 -16.08 0.27 13.65
CA PRO A 287 -15.30 0.05 12.45
C PRO A 287 -15.66 1.05 11.36
N ARG A 288 -14.65 1.68 10.74
CA ARG A 288 -14.84 2.71 9.69
C ARG A 288 -14.36 2.20 8.34
N GLY A 289 -15.10 2.52 7.29
CA GLY A 289 -14.75 2.23 5.90
C GLY A 289 -14.56 3.51 5.08
N ILE A 290 -14.83 3.39 3.78
CA ILE A 290 -14.83 4.48 2.79
C ILE A 290 -16.26 4.84 2.36
N GLU A 291 -17.28 4.50 3.15
CA GLU A 291 -18.69 4.73 2.78
C GLU A 291 -18.99 6.17 2.33
N PRO A 292 -18.40 7.23 2.94
CA PRO A 292 -18.63 8.61 2.51
C PRO A 292 -17.96 9.00 1.18
N ALA A 293 -17.12 8.16 0.58
CA ALA A 293 -16.32 8.55 -0.59
C ALA A 293 -17.19 8.91 -1.82
N LEU A 294 -18.34 8.24 -1.98
CA LEU A 294 -19.29 8.56 -3.04
C LEU A 294 -19.98 9.90 -2.81
N ASP A 295 -20.24 10.27 -1.56
CA ASP A 295 -20.80 11.58 -1.22
C ASP A 295 -19.81 12.70 -1.55
N LEU A 296 -18.52 12.51 -1.25
CA LEU A 296 -17.45 13.44 -1.63
C LEU A 296 -17.39 13.64 -3.16
N LEU A 297 -17.45 12.54 -3.92
CA LEU A 297 -17.48 12.60 -5.39
C LEU A 297 -18.75 13.30 -5.90
N ALA A 298 -19.89 13.14 -5.23
CA ALA A 298 -21.16 13.74 -5.66
C ALA A 298 -21.20 15.28 -5.51
N VAL A 299 -20.42 15.86 -4.57
CA VAL A 299 -20.31 17.32 -4.41
C VAL A 299 -19.65 17.97 -5.63
N HIS A 300 -18.52 17.42 -6.06
CA HIS A 300 -17.78 17.86 -7.26
C HIS A 300 -17.48 16.67 -8.17
N PRO A 301 -18.45 16.25 -9.02
CA PRO A 301 -18.27 15.08 -9.88
C PRO A 301 -17.07 15.22 -10.81
N MET A 302 -16.17 14.24 -10.75
CA MET A 302 -14.98 14.17 -11.58
C MET A 302 -14.87 12.78 -12.21
N LEU A 303 -14.61 12.73 -13.51
CA LEU A 303 -14.39 11.47 -14.25
C LEU A 303 -12.92 11.05 -14.12
N PRO A 304 -12.58 9.76 -14.01
CA PRO A 304 -11.18 9.35 -14.09
C PRO A 304 -10.51 9.86 -15.37
N GLY A 305 -9.22 10.16 -15.31
CA GLY A 305 -8.49 10.65 -16.49
C GLY A 305 -7.06 11.08 -16.20
N ARG A 306 -6.44 11.72 -17.19
CA ARG A 306 -5.05 12.19 -17.13
C ARG A 306 -4.79 13.39 -18.04
N ASN A 307 -3.72 14.12 -17.78
CA ASN A 307 -3.14 15.04 -18.76
C ASN A 307 -2.46 14.24 -19.89
N VAL A 308 -2.62 14.67 -21.15
CA VAL A 308 -2.09 13.96 -22.34
C VAL A 308 -1.16 14.80 -23.23
N ALA A 309 -1.14 16.12 -23.04
CA ALA A 309 -0.39 17.07 -23.85
C ALA A 309 0.13 18.24 -22.99
N GLY A 310 0.79 17.91 -21.88
CA GLY A 310 1.29 18.89 -20.92
C GLY A 310 0.23 19.30 -19.89
N VAL A 311 0.46 20.40 -19.18
CA VAL A 311 -0.52 20.92 -18.20
C VAL A 311 -1.80 21.40 -18.88
N ASN A 312 -2.92 21.40 -18.16
CA ASN A 312 -4.24 21.82 -18.63
C ASN A 312 -4.74 21.05 -19.88
N SER A 313 -4.41 19.76 -19.96
CA SER A 313 -4.76 18.91 -21.10
C SER A 313 -5.55 17.66 -20.67
N PHE A 314 -6.33 17.80 -19.61
CA PHE A 314 -7.03 16.69 -18.99
C PHE A 314 -8.01 16.03 -19.97
N VAL A 315 -7.86 14.72 -20.16
CA VAL A 315 -8.77 13.88 -20.94
C VAL A 315 -9.31 12.79 -20.03
N ALA A 316 -10.63 12.68 -19.98
CA ALA A 316 -11.30 11.61 -19.26
C ALA A 316 -11.01 10.25 -19.90
N ASP A 317 -10.79 9.24 -19.06
CA ASP A 317 -10.47 7.87 -19.46
C ASP A 317 -11.06 6.90 -18.42
N LEU A 318 -12.11 6.18 -18.84
CA LEU A 318 -12.83 5.19 -18.02
C LEU A 318 -12.35 3.75 -18.29
N SER A 319 -11.33 3.56 -19.13
CA SER A 319 -10.86 2.22 -19.54
C SER A 319 -10.44 1.35 -18.36
N MET A 320 -9.94 1.96 -17.29
CA MET A 320 -9.52 1.29 -16.05
C MET A 320 -10.62 1.22 -14.97
N GLY A 321 -11.86 1.62 -15.29
CA GLY A 321 -12.92 1.81 -14.30
C GLY A 321 -12.70 3.00 -13.37
N SER A 322 -13.50 3.09 -12.33
CA SER A 322 -13.56 4.25 -11.43
C SER A 322 -14.19 3.90 -10.08
N THR A 323 -14.38 4.92 -9.23
CA THR A 323 -15.11 4.80 -7.94
C THR A 323 -16.55 4.32 -8.14
N ILE A 324 -17.19 4.66 -9.26
CA ILE A 324 -18.57 4.26 -9.57
C ILE A 324 -18.64 3.01 -10.46
N GLU A 325 -17.54 2.63 -11.11
CA GLU A 325 -17.41 1.39 -11.91
C GLU A 325 -16.52 0.37 -11.19
N TYR A 326 -16.86 0.10 -9.93
CA TYR A 326 -15.99 -0.63 -9.00
C TYR A 326 -15.56 -2.02 -9.51
N CYS A 327 -16.48 -2.80 -10.10
CA CYS A 327 -16.15 -4.11 -10.65
C CYS A 327 -15.29 -4.05 -11.91
N ASN A 328 -15.45 -3.01 -12.74
CA ASN A 328 -14.56 -2.79 -13.87
C ASN A 328 -13.16 -2.46 -13.34
N MET A 329 -13.06 -1.56 -12.36
CA MET A 329 -11.78 -1.23 -11.71
C MET A 329 -11.09 -2.47 -11.14
N TYR A 330 -11.80 -3.31 -10.40
CA TYR A 330 -11.26 -4.58 -9.90
C TYR A 330 -10.74 -5.46 -11.06
N THR A 331 -11.54 -5.62 -12.10
CA THR A 331 -11.20 -6.47 -13.26
C THR A 331 -9.93 -5.96 -13.96
N GLN A 332 -9.83 -4.65 -14.19
CA GLN A 332 -8.69 -4.02 -14.85
C GLN A 332 -7.43 -4.04 -13.97
N LEU A 333 -7.58 -3.82 -12.67
CA LEU A 333 -6.48 -3.94 -11.71
C LEU A 333 -5.88 -5.36 -11.74
N VAL A 334 -6.72 -6.39 -11.77
CA VAL A 334 -6.24 -7.78 -11.77
C VAL A 334 -5.73 -8.23 -13.15
N ASN A 335 -6.50 -7.99 -14.22
CA ASN A 335 -6.20 -8.55 -15.55
C ASN A 335 -5.20 -7.73 -16.36
N GLU A 336 -5.05 -6.42 -16.08
CA GLU A 336 -4.10 -5.56 -16.79
C GLU A 336 -2.93 -5.18 -15.89
N THR A 337 -3.19 -4.60 -14.71
CA THR A 337 -2.09 -4.04 -13.88
C THR A 337 -1.28 -5.14 -13.22
N ILE A 338 -1.92 -6.03 -12.43
CA ILE A 338 -1.23 -7.12 -11.72
C ILE A 338 -0.67 -8.14 -12.73
N ARG A 339 -1.43 -8.47 -13.78
CA ARG A 339 -0.93 -9.33 -14.86
C ARG A 339 0.23 -8.69 -15.61
N GLY A 340 0.22 -7.38 -15.79
CA GLY A 340 1.33 -6.62 -16.38
C GLY A 340 2.61 -6.76 -15.55
N LEU A 341 2.52 -6.69 -14.22
CA LEU A 341 3.64 -6.89 -13.31
C LEU A 341 4.13 -8.35 -13.26
N TYR A 342 3.23 -9.31 -13.47
CA TYR A 342 3.54 -10.74 -13.41
C TYR A 342 2.96 -11.46 -14.63
N PRO A 343 3.56 -11.32 -15.84
CA PRO A 343 2.96 -11.81 -17.07
C PRO A 343 2.97 -13.34 -17.20
N ASN A 344 4.05 -13.99 -16.74
CA ASN A 344 4.24 -15.44 -16.84
C ASN A 344 4.81 -16.05 -15.54
N PRO A 345 4.13 -15.94 -14.39
CA PRO A 345 4.64 -16.46 -13.13
C PRO A 345 4.62 -17.99 -13.15
N THR A 346 5.64 -18.61 -12.55
CA THR A 346 5.75 -20.06 -12.37
C THR A 346 5.94 -20.42 -10.90
N GLY A 347 5.83 -21.72 -10.58
CA GLY A 347 6.15 -22.29 -9.28
C GLY A 347 5.50 -21.57 -8.09
N VAL A 348 6.34 -21.22 -7.11
CA VAL A 348 5.91 -20.56 -5.86
C VAL A 348 5.28 -19.19 -6.10
N LEU A 349 5.84 -18.40 -7.02
CA LEU A 349 5.31 -17.08 -7.34
C LEU A 349 3.88 -17.17 -7.89
N LYS A 350 3.63 -18.08 -8.85
CA LYS A 350 2.28 -18.31 -9.39
C LYS A 350 1.30 -18.75 -8.30
N ARG A 351 1.69 -19.72 -7.47
CA ARG A 351 0.85 -20.22 -6.37
C ARG A 351 0.48 -19.09 -5.41
N ASN A 352 1.46 -18.32 -4.95
CA ASN A 352 1.25 -17.25 -3.99
C ASN A 352 0.44 -16.10 -4.58
N LEU A 353 0.65 -15.73 -5.85
CA LEU A 353 -0.18 -14.75 -6.56
C LEU A 353 -1.66 -15.16 -6.55
N LYS A 354 -1.95 -16.42 -6.89
CA LYS A 354 -3.33 -16.92 -6.89
C LYS A 354 -4.00 -16.86 -5.52
N ILE A 355 -3.28 -17.24 -4.47
CA ILE A 355 -3.81 -17.21 -3.10
C ILE A 355 -4.09 -15.76 -2.67
N ASN A 356 -3.16 -14.83 -2.90
CA ASN A 356 -3.35 -13.43 -2.55
C ASN A 356 -4.43 -12.74 -3.40
N LEU A 357 -4.57 -13.09 -4.68
CA LEU A 357 -5.66 -12.63 -5.54
C LEU A 357 -7.03 -13.10 -5.03
N ARG A 358 -7.12 -14.34 -4.54
CA ARG A 358 -8.33 -14.85 -3.90
C ARG A 358 -8.65 -14.07 -2.63
N TYR A 359 -7.66 -13.79 -1.79
CA TYR A 359 -7.86 -12.98 -0.58
C TYR A 359 -8.26 -11.54 -0.88
N PHE A 360 -7.70 -10.96 -1.95
CA PHE A 360 -8.11 -9.66 -2.47
C PHE A 360 -9.57 -9.68 -2.94
N TYR A 361 -9.96 -10.65 -3.79
CA TYR A 361 -11.35 -10.78 -4.23
C TYR A 361 -12.33 -10.97 -3.07
N GLN A 362 -12.00 -11.80 -2.08
CA GLN A 362 -12.84 -12.01 -0.90
C GLN A 362 -13.00 -10.74 -0.04
N SER A 363 -12.13 -9.74 -0.19
CA SER A 363 -12.32 -8.44 0.48
C SER A 363 -13.38 -7.56 -0.20
N LEU A 364 -13.84 -7.93 -1.40
CA LEU A 364 -14.87 -7.20 -2.15
C LEU A 364 -16.30 -7.61 -1.76
N GLU A 365 -16.47 -8.63 -0.90
CA GLU A 365 -17.77 -9.20 -0.49
C GLU A 365 -18.83 -8.10 -0.41
N TYR A 366 -19.90 -8.25 -1.22
CA TYR A 366 -21.05 -7.37 -1.49
C TYR A 366 -21.09 -6.53 -2.77
N ASP A 367 -20.01 -6.37 -3.54
CA ASP A 367 -20.06 -5.54 -4.76
C ASP A 367 -20.54 -6.28 -6.03
N TYR A 368 -21.02 -7.53 -5.90
CA TYR A 368 -21.48 -8.39 -7.00
C TYR A 368 -20.47 -8.60 -8.15
N CYS A 369 -19.19 -8.27 -7.94
CA CYS A 369 -18.15 -8.48 -8.93
C CYS A 369 -17.91 -9.98 -9.15
N ILE A 370 -17.64 -10.38 -10.39
CA ILE A 370 -17.26 -11.74 -10.73
C ILE A 370 -15.76 -11.87 -10.50
N GLU A 371 -15.34 -12.92 -9.77
CA GLU A 371 -13.92 -13.22 -9.59
C GLU A 371 -13.23 -13.49 -10.93
N VAL A 372 -12.05 -12.90 -11.12
CA VAL A 372 -11.21 -13.14 -12.30
C VAL A 372 -9.94 -13.89 -11.92
N PHE A 373 -9.49 -14.76 -12.83
CA PHE A 373 -8.39 -15.70 -12.59
C PHE A 373 -7.28 -15.54 -13.65
N PRO A 374 -6.45 -14.48 -13.59
CA PRO A 374 -5.44 -14.19 -14.61
C PRO A 374 -4.41 -15.32 -14.79
N TYR A 375 -4.29 -16.21 -13.79
CA TYR A 375 -3.35 -17.34 -13.78
C TYR A 375 -4.04 -18.71 -13.71
N GLY A 376 -5.35 -18.77 -14.02
CA GLY A 376 -6.19 -19.97 -13.95
C GLY A 376 -6.74 -20.28 -12.55
N MET A 377 -7.77 -21.13 -12.49
CA MET A 377 -8.45 -21.49 -11.24
C MET A 377 -7.65 -22.47 -10.37
N HIS A 378 -6.91 -23.42 -10.96
CA HIS A 378 -6.17 -24.52 -10.28
C HIS A 378 -4.66 -24.32 -10.18
#